data_AF-A0A2S6HYZ1-F1
#
_entry.id   AF-A0A2S6HYZ1-F1
#
_cell.length_a   1.000
_cell.length_b   1.000
_cell.length_c   1.000
_cell.angle_alpha   90.00
_cell.angle_beta   90.00
_cell.angle_gamma   90.00
#
_symmetry.space_group_name_H-M   'P 1'
#
loop_
_entity.id
_entity.type
_entity.pdbx_description
1 polymer ?
#
loop_
_entity_poly.entity_id
_entity_poly.type
_entity_poly.pdbx_seq_one_letter_code
_entity_poly.pdbx_strand_id
1 'polypeptide(L)'
;MKNTLDCSIVRDMLPLFVENLTSEDSNNAIHRHLEQCESCRKYLENIQKPIDCPTVPKKEIDYMRKVKHSFKQRAYILSGVITIFCIILIAIFLRLFIIGTPIFIGDAPINYEWNYDMDSKVYWIHGTIEGANTSARIKIYEDNKNNQIKIKIYEIMPSVFYPNNQFSVKIPWNGEADIVWQGKESQQVITRSQFLNLSISEFQKGDYQNIVDLYDVNGAAMIKKLYDNATEVSSKALMSFDEEKYDKYFIISFPLTTGIYSGWIRDDKESQKEVIDERVFLYQEDGQYYFYKQGQHLKKISEDDMNTILDYIKTKKIS
;
A
#
# COMPACT_ATOMS: atom_id res chain seq x y z
N MET A 1 30.87 6.26 116.18
CA MET A 1 30.61 4.92 115.60
C MET A 1 31.46 4.77 114.35
N LYS A 2 32.33 3.77 114.26
CA LYS A 2 33.20 3.52 113.11
C LYS A 2 32.37 2.80 112.04
N ASN A 3 31.89 3.51 111.03
CA ASN A 3 31.24 2.92 109.85
C ASN A 3 32.32 2.42 108.89
N THR A 4 32.64 1.13 108.96
CA THR A 4 33.38 0.45 107.89
C THR A 4 32.37 -0.07 106.89
N LEU A 5 32.31 0.54 105.71
CA LEU A 5 31.50 0.06 104.58
C LEU A 5 31.91 -1.37 104.22
N ASP A 6 30.94 -2.22 103.89
CA ASP A 6 31.20 -3.59 103.46
C ASP A 6 31.77 -3.63 102.02
N CYS A 7 32.65 -4.59 101.76
CA CYS A 7 33.33 -4.73 100.47
C CYS A 7 32.34 -5.01 99.32
N SER A 8 31.25 -5.72 99.60
CA SER A 8 30.22 -6.03 98.59
C SER A 8 29.59 -4.75 98.04
N ILE A 9 29.14 -3.88 98.94
CA ILE A 9 28.55 -2.58 98.64
C ILE A 9 29.52 -1.70 97.86
N VAL A 10 30.80 -1.68 98.27
CA VAL A 10 31.81 -0.87 97.57
C VAL A 10 32.00 -1.38 96.15
N ARG A 11 32.13 -2.69 95.92
CA ARG A 11 32.32 -3.26 94.58
C ARG A 11 31.17 -2.97 93.63
N ASP A 12 29.94 -3.04 94.11
CA ASP A 12 28.75 -2.73 93.30
C ASP A 12 28.70 -1.25 92.89
N MET A 13 29.28 -0.36 93.71
CA MET A 13 29.31 1.08 93.45
C MET A 13 30.51 1.52 92.61
N LEU A 14 31.60 0.74 92.53
CA LEU A 14 32.82 1.14 91.84
C LEU A 14 32.64 1.48 90.35
N PRO A 15 31.80 0.79 89.55
CA PRO A 15 31.52 1.20 88.17
C PRO A 15 30.92 2.60 88.07
N LEU A 16 29.91 2.90 88.90
CA LEU A 16 29.28 4.22 88.95
C LEU A 16 30.23 5.30 89.48
N PHE A 17 31.11 4.93 90.42
CA PHE A 17 32.16 5.79 90.95
C PHE A 17 33.18 6.18 89.87
N VAL A 18 33.61 5.24 89.01
CA VAL A 18 34.52 5.53 87.88
C VAL A 18 33.87 6.46 86.85
N GLU A 19 32.56 6.33 86.64
CA GLU A 19 31.78 7.19 85.75
C GLU A 19 31.40 8.55 86.38
N ASN A 20 31.85 8.83 87.61
CA ASN A 20 31.50 10.03 88.39
C ASN A 20 29.98 10.22 88.58
N LEU A 21 29.23 9.12 88.72
CA LEU A 21 27.78 9.11 88.89
C LEU A 21 27.33 8.90 90.36
N THR A 22 28.28 8.92 91.30
CA THR A 22 28.04 8.79 92.74
C THR A 22 28.07 10.14 93.45
N SER A 23 27.33 10.28 94.55
CA SER A 23 27.30 11.51 95.36
C SER A 23 28.63 11.77 96.09
N GLU A 24 28.91 13.02 96.46
CA GLU A 24 30.14 13.41 97.16
C GLU A 24 30.31 12.69 98.51
N ASP A 25 29.22 12.51 99.25
CA ASP A 25 29.21 11.73 100.51
C ASP A 25 29.57 10.26 100.27
N SER A 26 29.06 9.67 99.19
CA SER A 26 29.39 8.30 98.77
C SER A 26 30.87 8.19 98.35
N ASN A 27 31.40 9.18 97.63
CA ASN A 27 32.79 9.21 97.20
C ASN A 27 33.74 9.21 98.39
N ASN A 28 33.49 10.07 99.38
CA ASN A 28 34.29 10.16 100.60
C ASN A 28 34.32 8.83 101.39
N ALA A 29 33.18 8.13 101.42
CA ALA A 29 33.07 6.84 102.09
C ALA A 29 33.79 5.72 101.33
N ILE A 30 33.69 5.69 99.99
CA ILE A 30 34.40 4.75 99.11
C ILE A 30 35.91 4.98 99.19
N HIS A 31 36.39 6.23 99.14
CA HIS A 31 37.82 6.56 99.27
C HIS A 31 38.43 6.02 100.57
N ARG A 32 37.76 6.25 101.70
CA ARG A 32 38.21 5.75 103.00
C ARG A 32 38.29 4.22 103.06
N HIS A 33 37.38 3.53 102.38
CA HIS A 33 37.42 2.07 102.28
C HIS A 33 38.57 1.60 101.37
N LEU A 34 38.81 2.27 100.24
CA LEU A 34 39.89 1.96 99.31
C LEU A 34 41.29 2.18 99.90
N GLU A 35 41.44 3.09 100.86
CA GLU A 35 42.68 3.27 101.63
C GLU A 35 43.01 2.02 102.47
N GLN A 36 41.98 1.36 103.02
CA GLN A 36 42.13 0.27 103.99
C GLN A 36 41.94 -1.15 103.38
N CYS A 37 41.39 -1.26 102.17
CA CYS A 37 41.10 -2.55 101.53
C CYS A 37 41.80 -2.71 100.17
N GLU A 38 42.85 -3.53 100.12
CA GLU A 38 43.61 -3.84 98.90
C GLU A 38 42.74 -4.56 97.84
N SER A 39 41.78 -5.38 98.27
CA SER A 39 40.95 -6.16 97.34
C SER A 39 40.04 -5.28 96.47
N CYS A 40 39.47 -4.22 97.05
CA CYS A 40 38.63 -3.27 96.34
C CYS A 40 39.46 -2.35 95.43
N ARG A 41 40.71 -2.04 95.82
CA ARG A 41 41.64 -1.27 94.98
C ARG A 41 42.02 -2.00 93.70
N LYS A 42 42.34 -3.29 93.78
CA LYS A 42 42.64 -4.12 92.59
C LYS A 42 41.43 -4.25 91.66
N TYR A 43 40.22 -4.31 92.21
CA TYR A 43 39.01 -4.35 91.41
C TYR A 43 38.79 -3.03 90.64
N LEU A 44 38.99 -1.88 91.30
CA LEU A 44 38.93 -0.56 90.68
C LEU A 44 39.91 -0.44 89.50
N GLU A 45 41.16 -0.87 89.68
CA GLU A 45 42.16 -0.87 88.60
C GLU A 45 41.75 -1.74 87.41
N ASN A 46 41.10 -2.88 87.65
CA ASN A 46 40.67 -3.77 86.57
C ASN A 46 39.52 -3.19 85.75
N ILE A 47 38.56 -2.50 86.38
CA ILE A 47 37.44 -1.87 85.66
C ILE A 47 37.84 -0.57 84.95
N GLN A 48 38.95 0.07 85.36
CA GLN A 48 39.52 1.25 84.70
C GLN A 48 40.41 0.90 83.49
N LYS A 49 40.72 -0.38 83.26
CA LYS A 49 41.51 -0.79 82.09
C LYS A 49 40.70 -0.54 80.81
N PRO A 50 41.28 0.14 79.80
CA PRO A 50 40.62 0.29 78.52
C PRO A 50 40.38 -1.08 77.89
N ILE A 51 39.14 -1.35 77.47
CA ILE A 51 38.79 -2.54 76.70
C ILE A 51 39.25 -2.30 75.26
N ASP A 52 40.25 -3.04 74.80
CA ASP A 52 40.63 -3.06 73.38
C ASP A 52 39.51 -3.73 72.57
N CYS A 53 38.60 -2.91 72.02
CA CYS A 53 37.62 -3.39 71.05
C CYS A 53 38.30 -3.50 69.67
N PRO A 54 38.35 -4.69 69.04
CA PRO A 54 38.87 -4.81 67.68
C PRO A 54 37.97 -4.05 66.71
N THR A 55 38.54 -3.08 65.99
CA THR A 55 37.87 -2.35 64.91
C THR A 55 37.39 -3.30 63.82
N VAL A 56 36.08 -3.48 63.70
CA VAL A 56 35.44 -4.13 62.55
C VAL A 56 35.58 -3.18 61.35
N PRO A 57 36.20 -3.57 60.22
CA PRO A 57 36.34 -2.69 59.08
C PRO A 57 34.96 -2.40 58.45
N LYS A 58 34.60 -1.11 58.38
CA LYS A 58 33.43 -0.59 57.65
C LYS A 58 33.59 -0.86 56.14
N LYS A 59 33.18 -2.04 55.69
CA LYS A 59 32.95 -2.30 54.26
C LYS A 59 31.56 -1.79 53.89
N GLU A 60 31.38 -0.48 53.84
CA GLU A 60 30.17 0.16 53.33
C GLU A 60 30.00 -0.18 51.84
N ILE A 61 29.11 -1.13 51.57
CA ILE A 61 28.13 -1.17 50.46
C ILE A 61 28.58 -0.48 49.15
N ASP A 62 29.59 -1.00 48.46
CA ASP A 62 29.76 -0.77 47.00
C ASP A 62 29.04 -1.82 46.15
N TYR A 63 28.12 -2.57 46.75
CA TYR A 63 27.30 -3.55 46.04
C TYR A 63 26.15 -2.87 45.27
N MET A 64 25.57 -1.80 45.81
CA MET A 64 24.43 -1.13 45.19
C MET A 64 24.79 -0.30 43.94
N ARG A 65 26.02 0.23 43.86
CA ARG A 65 26.48 1.03 42.70
C ARG A 65 26.80 0.13 41.50
N LYS A 66 27.46 -1.00 41.75
CA LYS A 66 27.81 -1.99 40.73
C LYS A 66 26.59 -2.66 40.10
N VAL A 67 25.57 -2.93 40.93
CA VAL A 67 24.27 -3.47 40.48
C VAL A 67 23.54 -2.44 39.61
N LYS A 68 23.44 -1.17 39.99
CA LYS A 68 22.76 -0.14 39.17
C LYS A 68 23.44 0.09 37.81
N HIS A 69 24.76 0.01 37.71
CA HIS A 69 25.46 0.17 36.42
C HIS A 69 25.26 -1.02 35.47
N SER A 70 25.25 -2.25 35.98
CA SER A 70 25.02 -3.44 35.14
C SER A 70 23.57 -3.51 34.64
N PHE A 71 22.59 -3.10 35.46
CA PHE A 71 21.19 -2.98 35.02
C PHE A 71 20.99 -1.90 33.95
N LYS A 72 21.65 -0.73 34.07
CA LYS A 72 21.57 0.32 33.04
C LYS A 72 22.19 -0.12 31.71
N GLN A 73 23.36 -0.78 31.74
CA GLN A 73 23.99 -1.31 30.52
C GLN A 73 23.11 -2.38 29.85
N ARG A 74 22.51 -3.29 30.63
CA ARG A 74 21.54 -4.27 30.12
C ARG A 74 20.28 -3.61 29.55
N ALA A 75 19.78 -2.55 30.20
CA ALA A 75 18.63 -1.79 29.72
C ALA A 75 18.91 -1.06 28.40
N TYR A 76 20.10 -0.48 28.22
CA TYR A 76 20.50 0.16 26.95
C TYR A 76 20.67 -0.85 25.81
N ILE A 77 21.23 -2.02 26.10
CA ILE A 77 21.32 -3.12 25.13
C ILE A 77 19.90 -3.59 24.74
N LEU A 78 19.03 -3.81 25.73
CA LEU A 78 17.65 -4.22 25.49
C LEU A 78 16.85 -3.16 24.72
N SER A 79 17.00 -1.87 25.03
CA SER A 79 16.36 -0.79 24.28
C SER A 79 16.88 -0.72 22.85
N GLY A 80 18.17 -0.99 22.63
CA GLY A 80 18.75 -1.10 21.29
C GLY A 80 18.13 -2.24 20.49
N VAL A 81 18.02 -3.43 21.10
CA VAL A 81 17.38 -4.61 20.48
C VAL A 81 15.91 -4.34 20.15
N ILE A 82 15.15 -3.74 21.08
CA ILE A 82 13.74 -3.38 20.86
C ILE A 82 13.64 -2.35 19.73
N THR A 83 14.50 -1.35 19.68
CA THR A 83 14.49 -0.32 18.63
C THR A 83 14.75 -0.94 17.26
N ILE A 84 15.77 -1.81 17.15
CA ILE A 84 16.08 -2.53 15.91
C ILE A 84 14.89 -3.41 15.50
N PHE A 85 14.29 -4.12 16.45
CA PHE A 85 13.10 -4.94 16.20
C PHE A 85 11.92 -4.10 15.70
N CYS A 86 11.65 -2.94 16.31
CA CYS A 86 10.62 -2.02 15.86
C CYS A 86 10.90 -1.50 14.44
N ILE A 87 12.15 -1.16 14.11
CA ILE A 87 12.53 -0.71 12.76
C ILE A 87 12.27 -1.82 11.74
N ILE A 88 12.62 -3.07 12.05
CA ILE A 88 12.37 -4.23 11.19
C ILE A 88 10.86 -4.43 11.00
N LEU A 89 10.07 -4.37 12.08
CA LEU A 89 8.61 -4.49 12.00
C LEU A 89 7.99 -3.38 11.15
N ILE A 90 8.45 -2.14 11.30
CA ILE A 90 8.00 -1.01 10.47
C ILE A 90 8.37 -1.24 9.01
N ALA A 91 9.59 -1.71 8.72
CA ALA A 91 10.02 -2.00 7.35
C ALA A 91 9.15 -3.10 6.70
N ILE A 92 8.85 -4.18 7.43
CA ILE A 92 7.95 -5.24 6.97
C ILE A 92 6.54 -4.69 6.74
N PHE A 93 6.02 -3.89 7.67
CA PHE A 93 4.72 -3.25 7.55
C PHE A 93 4.63 -2.36 6.30
N LEU A 94 5.61 -1.48 6.09
CA LEU A 94 5.69 -0.63 4.90
C LEU A 94 5.78 -1.47 3.62
N ARG A 95 6.53 -2.58 3.64
CA ARG A 95 6.69 -3.46 2.50
C ARG A 95 5.37 -4.13 2.11
N LEU A 96 4.60 -4.63 3.07
CA LEU A 96 3.36 -5.39 2.85
C LEU A 96 2.14 -4.50 2.56
N PHE A 97 2.00 -3.38 3.27
CA PHE A 97 0.76 -2.57 3.23
C PHE A 97 0.86 -1.31 2.37
N ILE A 98 2.08 -0.83 2.04
CA ILE A 98 2.26 0.43 1.30
C ILE A 98 2.99 0.22 -0.02
N ILE A 99 4.17 -0.40 0.01
CA ILE A 99 5.04 -0.51 -1.19
C ILE A 99 4.52 -1.60 -2.12
N GLY A 100 4.29 -2.80 -1.59
CA GLY A 100 3.81 -3.95 -2.35
C GLY A 100 4.82 -4.56 -3.30
N THR A 101 4.34 -5.58 -4.01
CA THR A 101 5.05 -6.28 -5.08
C THR A 101 4.39 -5.95 -6.41
N PRO A 102 5.16 -5.51 -7.43
CA PRO A 102 4.57 -5.29 -8.75
C PRO A 102 4.12 -6.64 -9.30
N ILE A 103 2.86 -6.71 -9.71
CA ILE A 103 2.29 -7.90 -10.34
C ILE A 103 2.34 -7.74 -11.86
N PHE A 104 2.59 -8.84 -12.54
CA PHE A 104 2.52 -8.95 -13.99
C PHE A 104 1.41 -9.91 -14.40
N ILE A 105 0.97 -9.77 -15.65
CA ILE A 105 0.01 -10.69 -16.26
C ILE A 105 0.66 -12.07 -16.29
N GLY A 106 0.03 -13.06 -15.67
CA GLY A 106 0.63 -14.38 -15.45
C GLY A 106 0.97 -14.67 -13.98
N ASP A 107 1.17 -13.66 -13.14
CA ASP A 107 1.52 -13.88 -11.72
C ASP A 107 0.29 -14.17 -10.85
N ALA A 108 -0.87 -13.64 -11.23
CA ALA A 108 -2.14 -13.78 -10.55
C ALA A 108 -3.30 -13.82 -11.56
N PRO A 109 -4.46 -14.41 -11.21
CA PRO A 109 -5.66 -14.27 -12.01
C PRO A 109 -6.14 -12.82 -11.93
N ILE A 110 -6.23 -12.17 -13.08
CA ILE A 110 -6.55 -10.74 -13.18
C ILE A 110 -7.57 -10.58 -14.29
N ASN A 111 -8.70 -9.99 -13.96
CA ASN A 111 -9.72 -9.60 -14.91
C ASN A 111 -9.76 -8.08 -14.98
N TYR A 112 -9.59 -7.52 -16.17
CA TYR A 112 -9.76 -6.09 -16.37
C TYR A 112 -10.53 -5.80 -17.65
N GLU A 113 -11.32 -4.76 -17.59
CA GLU A 113 -11.97 -4.11 -18.71
C GLU A 113 -11.27 -2.78 -18.98
N TRP A 114 -11.35 -2.35 -20.22
CA TRP A 114 -10.88 -1.05 -20.63
C TRP A 114 -11.91 -0.38 -21.53
N ASN A 115 -11.90 0.95 -21.48
CA ASN A 115 -12.71 1.81 -22.32
C ASN A 115 -11.89 3.03 -22.73
N TYR A 116 -11.94 3.43 -23.99
CA TYR A 116 -11.44 4.68 -24.50
C TYR A 116 -12.61 5.61 -24.84
N ASP A 117 -12.73 6.67 -24.04
CA ASP A 117 -13.64 7.76 -24.33
C ASP A 117 -12.99 8.71 -25.34
N MET A 118 -13.53 8.73 -26.57
CA MET A 118 -13.05 9.58 -27.66
C MET A 118 -13.30 11.07 -27.40
N ASP A 119 -14.37 11.43 -26.70
CA ASP A 119 -14.75 12.82 -26.47
C ASP A 119 -13.82 13.46 -25.44
N SER A 120 -13.57 12.75 -24.33
CA SER A 120 -12.68 13.23 -23.27
C SER A 120 -11.21 12.85 -23.47
N LYS A 121 -10.90 11.98 -24.46
CA LYS A 121 -9.58 11.40 -24.72
C LYS A 121 -8.99 10.72 -23.50
N VAL A 122 -9.82 9.93 -22.81
CA VAL A 122 -9.44 9.21 -21.58
C VAL A 122 -9.50 7.71 -21.82
N TYR A 123 -8.37 7.04 -21.61
CA TYR A 123 -8.29 5.59 -21.52
C TYR A 123 -8.53 5.16 -20.08
N TRP A 124 -9.68 4.56 -19.83
CA TRP A 124 -10.09 4.02 -18.55
C TRP A 124 -9.81 2.53 -18.49
N ILE A 125 -9.18 2.07 -17.41
CA ILE A 125 -9.01 0.65 -17.10
C ILE A 125 -9.62 0.40 -15.75
N HIS A 126 -10.42 -0.64 -15.65
CA HIS A 126 -10.96 -1.12 -14.39
C HIS A 126 -10.73 -2.62 -14.30
N GLY A 127 -10.32 -3.10 -13.13
CA GLY A 127 -10.10 -4.53 -12.95
C GLY A 127 -10.10 -4.94 -11.50
N THR A 128 -10.00 -6.25 -11.33
CA THR A 128 -9.94 -6.90 -10.02
C THR A 128 -8.83 -7.93 -10.04
N ILE A 129 -8.03 -7.94 -8.97
CA ILE A 129 -7.05 -9.00 -8.71
C ILE A 129 -7.78 -10.13 -7.99
N GLU A 130 -7.82 -11.31 -8.58
CA GLU A 130 -8.42 -12.48 -7.93
C GLU A 130 -7.42 -13.09 -6.94
N GLY A 131 -7.76 -13.03 -5.66
CA GLY A 131 -6.94 -13.53 -4.56
C GLY A 131 -7.59 -13.21 -3.22
N ALA A 132 -7.49 -14.13 -2.25
CA ALA A 132 -8.00 -13.88 -0.90
C ALA A 132 -7.09 -12.89 -0.18
N ASN A 133 -7.68 -11.86 0.46
CA ASN A 133 -6.98 -10.86 1.27
C ASN A 133 -5.88 -10.07 0.54
N THR A 134 -6.15 -9.59 -0.67
CA THR A 134 -5.24 -8.72 -1.41
C THR A 134 -5.89 -7.37 -1.71
N SER A 135 -5.06 -6.38 -1.98
CA SER A 135 -5.48 -5.05 -2.41
C SER A 135 -4.55 -4.52 -3.47
N ALA A 136 -5.03 -3.56 -4.25
CA ALA A 136 -4.33 -3.06 -5.41
C ALA A 136 -3.89 -1.61 -5.21
N ARG A 137 -2.66 -1.32 -5.61
CA ARG A 137 -2.16 0.05 -5.74
C ARG A 137 -1.61 0.27 -7.14
N ILE A 138 -2.03 1.34 -7.79
CA ILE A 138 -1.59 1.68 -9.14
C ILE A 138 -0.57 2.82 -9.10
N LYS A 139 0.44 2.76 -9.96
CA LYS A 139 1.27 3.89 -10.36
C LYS A 139 1.29 4.01 -11.87
N ILE A 140 1.22 5.24 -12.35
CA ILE A 140 1.35 5.59 -13.76
C ILE A 140 2.55 6.52 -13.89
N TYR A 141 3.32 6.36 -14.95
CA TYR A 141 4.36 7.31 -15.31
C TYR A 141 4.64 7.25 -16.81
N GLU A 142 5.08 8.38 -17.35
CA GLU A 142 5.43 8.53 -18.76
C GLU A 142 6.90 8.15 -18.98
N ASP A 143 7.15 7.36 -20.02
CA ASP A 143 8.46 7.01 -20.52
C ASP A 143 8.67 7.64 -21.90
N ASN A 144 9.12 8.89 -21.89
CA ASN A 144 9.34 9.69 -23.09
C ASN A 144 10.43 9.10 -24.01
N LYS A 145 11.32 8.24 -23.51
CA LYS A 145 12.38 7.64 -24.34
C LYS A 145 11.82 6.59 -25.29
N ASN A 146 10.87 5.80 -24.80
CA ASN A 146 10.22 4.73 -25.56
C ASN A 146 8.85 5.14 -26.11
N ASN A 147 8.40 6.36 -25.81
CA ASN A 147 7.06 6.86 -26.13
C ASN A 147 5.95 5.97 -25.54
N GLN A 148 6.01 5.72 -24.23
CA GLN A 148 5.10 4.81 -23.53
C GLN A 148 4.51 5.43 -22.27
N ILE A 149 3.26 5.11 -21.97
CA ILE A 149 2.63 5.32 -20.67
C ILE A 149 2.67 3.99 -19.91
N LYS A 150 3.42 3.94 -18.82
CA LYS A 150 3.66 2.71 -18.04
C LYS A 150 2.72 2.65 -16.84
N ILE A 151 1.95 1.57 -16.78
CA ILE A 151 1.09 1.23 -15.65
C ILE A 151 1.79 0.16 -14.83
N LYS A 152 2.00 0.43 -13.54
CA LYS A 152 2.44 -0.55 -12.55
C LYS A 152 1.36 -0.78 -11.53
N ILE A 153 0.89 -2.02 -11.43
CA ILE A 153 -0.04 -2.45 -10.40
C ILE A 153 0.76 -3.23 -9.36
N TYR A 154 0.57 -2.86 -8.11
CA TYR A 154 1.21 -3.47 -6.95
C TYR A 154 0.16 -4.19 -6.13
N GLU A 155 0.44 -5.45 -5.83
CA GLU A 155 -0.30 -6.22 -4.83
C GLU A 155 0.23 -5.86 -3.44
N ILE A 156 -0.70 -5.56 -2.54
CA ILE A 156 -0.48 -5.21 -1.14
C ILE A 156 -1.52 -5.88 -0.26
N MET A 157 -1.25 -5.97 1.04
CA MET A 157 -2.27 -6.39 2.00
C MET A 157 -3.36 -5.32 2.17
N PRO A 158 -4.63 -5.73 2.38
CA PRO A 158 -5.73 -4.82 2.66
C PRO A 158 -5.42 -3.90 3.84
N SER A 159 -5.72 -2.63 3.66
CA SER A 159 -5.53 -1.60 4.68
C SER A 159 -6.61 -0.53 4.55
N VAL A 160 -6.63 0.40 5.51
CA VAL A 160 -7.54 1.56 5.48
C VAL A 160 -7.36 2.39 4.20
N PHE A 161 -6.15 2.43 3.63
CA PHE A 161 -5.86 3.18 2.40
C PHE A 161 -6.17 2.41 1.12
N TYR A 162 -6.15 1.08 1.21
CA TYR A 162 -6.35 0.17 0.08
C TYR A 162 -7.27 -0.96 0.55
N PRO A 163 -8.60 -0.72 0.55
CA PRO A 163 -9.55 -1.59 1.24
C PRO A 163 -9.98 -2.81 0.42
N ASN A 164 -9.79 -2.78 -0.90
CA ASN A 164 -10.24 -3.84 -1.80
C ASN A 164 -9.20 -4.17 -2.88
N ASN A 165 -9.44 -5.29 -3.54
CA ASN A 165 -8.65 -5.83 -4.65
C ASN A 165 -9.04 -5.25 -6.02
N GLN A 166 -9.92 -4.24 -6.04
CA GLN A 166 -10.30 -3.54 -7.25
C GLN A 166 -9.31 -2.43 -7.55
N PHE A 167 -9.05 -2.21 -8.83
CA PHE A 167 -8.21 -1.14 -9.29
C PHE A 167 -8.90 -0.41 -10.44
N SER A 168 -8.77 0.91 -10.46
CA SER A 168 -9.29 1.72 -11.55
C SER A 168 -8.34 2.87 -11.85
N VAL A 169 -8.11 3.10 -13.13
CA VAL A 169 -7.21 4.15 -13.60
C VAL A 169 -7.79 4.85 -14.81
N LYS A 170 -7.66 6.18 -14.83
CA LYS A 170 -8.01 7.05 -15.96
C LYS A 170 -6.72 7.68 -16.48
N ILE A 171 -6.43 7.47 -17.76
CA ILE A 171 -5.21 7.92 -18.41
C ILE A 171 -5.62 8.90 -19.51
N PRO A 172 -5.27 10.19 -19.40
CA PRO A 172 -5.36 11.12 -20.53
C PRO A 172 -4.48 10.58 -21.66
N TRP A 173 -5.08 10.26 -22.81
CA TRP A 173 -4.39 9.57 -23.89
C TRP A 173 -4.90 10.04 -25.26
N ASN A 174 -4.00 10.60 -26.05
CA ASN A 174 -4.25 11.08 -27.41
C ASN A 174 -3.89 10.04 -28.49
N GLY A 175 -3.54 8.81 -28.07
CA GLY A 175 -3.15 7.68 -28.92
C GLY A 175 -1.80 7.78 -29.62
N GLU A 176 -0.94 8.71 -29.18
CA GLU A 176 0.43 8.84 -29.71
C GLU A 176 1.44 7.95 -29.01
N ALA A 177 1.20 7.56 -27.75
CA ALA A 177 2.09 6.70 -26.96
C ALA A 177 1.49 5.30 -26.75
N ASP A 178 2.31 4.27 -26.62
CA ASP A 178 1.82 2.94 -26.23
C ASP A 178 1.42 2.95 -24.74
N ILE A 179 0.29 2.36 -24.38
CA ILE A 179 -0.04 2.09 -22.98
C ILE A 179 0.39 0.67 -22.66
N VAL A 180 1.25 0.54 -21.66
CA VAL A 180 1.89 -0.74 -21.34
C VAL A 180 1.76 -1.06 -19.85
N TRP A 181 1.47 -2.32 -19.55
CA TRP A 181 1.57 -2.88 -18.22
C TRP A 181 3.03 -3.27 -17.96
N GLN A 182 3.65 -2.65 -16.97
CA GLN A 182 5.02 -2.94 -16.58
C GLN A 182 5.05 -3.83 -15.33
N GLY A 183 5.52 -5.07 -15.48
CA GLY A 183 5.87 -5.96 -14.38
C GLY A 183 7.26 -5.63 -13.80
N LYS A 184 7.81 -6.55 -13.00
CA LYS A 184 9.16 -6.39 -12.44
C LYS A 184 10.25 -6.40 -13.52
N GLU A 185 10.20 -7.38 -14.41
CA GLU A 185 11.22 -7.62 -15.45
C GLU A 185 10.58 -7.75 -16.86
N SER A 186 9.25 -7.75 -16.93
CA SER A 186 8.49 -7.96 -18.16
C SER A 186 7.53 -6.80 -18.43
N GLN A 187 7.12 -6.64 -19.68
CA GLN A 187 6.19 -5.60 -20.10
C GLN A 187 5.18 -6.20 -21.10
N GLN A 188 3.90 -5.85 -20.94
CA GLN A 188 2.82 -6.20 -21.86
C GLN A 188 2.26 -4.91 -22.45
N VAL A 189 2.10 -4.86 -23.76
CA VAL A 189 1.37 -3.75 -24.41
C VAL A 189 -0.12 -3.97 -24.18
N ILE A 190 -0.79 -3.01 -23.54
CA ILE A 190 -2.25 -3.02 -23.36
C ILE A 190 -2.90 -2.47 -24.62
N THR A 191 -2.44 -1.31 -25.08
CA THR A 191 -2.84 -0.72 -26.35
C THR A 191 -1.65 -0.02 -27.00
N ARG A 192 -1.58 -0.08 -28.33
CA ARG A 192 -0.51 0.55 -29.10
C ARG A 192 -0.89 1.99 -29.44
N SER A 193 0.12 2.84 -29.57
CA SER A 193 0.03 4.03 -30.38
C SER A 193 -0.57 3.64 -31.73
N GLN A 194 -1.54 4.41 -32.21
CA GLN A 194 -2.30 4.12 -33.44
C GLN A 194 -3.39 3.03 -33.37
N PHE A 195 -3.73 2.49 -32.19
CA PHE A 195 -4.77 1.46 -32.06
C PHE A 195 -6.19 1.93 -32.48
N LEU A 196 -6.42 3.24 -32.62
CA LEU A 196 -7.70 3.81 -33.06
C LEU A 196 -7.74 4.00 -34.59
N ASN A 197 -7.47 2.93 -35.34
CA ASN A 197 -7.54 2.96 -36.79
C ASN A 197 -9.00 3.03 -37.25
N LEU A 198 -9.34 4.04 -38.06
CA LEU A 198 -10.63 4.13 -38.71
C LEU A 198 -10.49 3.52 -40.11
N SER A 199 -11.26 2.47 -40.39
CA SER A 199 -11.30 1.87 -41.72
C SER A 199 -12.66 2.10 -42.36
N ILE A 200 -12.66 2.66 -43.57
CA ILE A 200 -13.85 2.80 -44.41
C ILE A 200 -13.55 2.17 -45.76
N SER A 201 -14.31 1.14 -46.11
CA SER A 201 -14.25 0.47 -47.41
C SER A 201 -15.55 0.70 -48.16
N GLU A 202 -15.48 0.87 -49.48
CA GLU A 202 -16.62 0.92 -50.38
C GLU A 202 -16.71 -0.40 -51.13
N PHE A 203 -17.88 -1.00 -51.10
CA PHE A 203 -18.26 -2.06 -52.01
C PHE A 203 -18.99 -1.43 -53.19
N GLN A 204 -18.61 -1.80 -54.41
CA GLN A 204 -19.33 -1.41 -55.61
C GLN A 204 -19.28 -2.53 -56.66
N LYS A 205 -20.43 -3.08 -57.03
CA LYS A 205 -20.60 -4.08 -58.11
C LYS A 205 -19.64 -5.28 -58.03
N GLY A 206 -19.41 -5.81 -56.83
CA GLY A 206 -18.54 -6.97 -56.62
C GLY A 206 -17.09 -6.62 -56.27
N ASP A 207 -16.68 -5.36 -56.41
CA ASP A 207 -15.34 -4.90 -56.06
C ASP A 207 -15.32 -4.20 -54.70
N TYR A 208 -14.30 -4.51 -53.90
CA TYR A 208 -14.03 -3.84 -52.64
C TYR A 208 -12.85 -2.87 -52.79
N GLN A 209 -13.08 -1.59 -52.49
CA GLN A 209 -12.03 -0.58 -52.41
C GLN A 209 -11.94 -0.06 -50.97
N ASN A 210 -10.78 -0.21 -50.33
CA ASN A 210 -10.51 0.53 -49.11
C ASN A 210 -10.29 2.03 -49.46
N ILE A 211 -11.02 2.92 -48.79
CA ILE A 211 -10.96 4.36 -49.05
C ILE A 211 -10.23 5.12 -47.93
N VAL A 212 -10.47 4.71 -46.69
CA VAL A 212 -9.81 5.28 -45.50
C VAL A 212 -9.27 4.12 -44.70
N ASP A 213 -7.97 4.17 -44.38
CA ASP A 213 -7.31 3.23 -43.48
C ASP A 213 -6.15 3.97 -42.80
N LEU A 214 -6.50 4.77 -41.80
CA LEU A 214 -5.56 5.63 -41.11
C LEU A 214 -5.98 5.92 -39.67
N TYR A 215 -5.00 6.33 -38.88
CA TYR A 215 -5.21 6.79 -37.53
C TYR A 215 -5.84 8.19 -37.51
N ASP A 216 -7.13 8.29 -37.19
CA ASP A 216 -7.85 9.56 -37.08
C ASP A 216 -8.91 9.51 -35.99
N VAL A 217 -8.49 9.86 -34.77
CA VAL A 217 -9.37 9.93 -33.59
C VAL A 217 -10.53 10.87 -33.81
N ASN A 218 -10.30 12.01 -34.47
CA ASN A 218 -11.36 13.01 -34.67
C ASN A 218 -12.37 12.53 -35.73
N GLY A 219 -11.89 11.91 -36.82
CA GLY A 219 -12.72 11.27 -37.83
C GLY A 219 -13.56 10.13 -37.25
N ALA A 220 -12.94 9.25 -36.47
CA ALA A 220 -13.63 8.15 -35.81
C ALA A 220 -14.71 8.65 -34.83
N ALA A 221 -14.38 9.66 -34.01
CA ALA A 221 -15.33 10.28 -33.08
C ALA A 221 -16.50 10.96 -33.81
N MET A 222 -16.22 11.67 -34.90
CA MET A 222 -17.24 12.32 -35.71
C MET A 222 -18.21 11.31 -36.32
N ILE A 223 -17.70 10.27 -36.99
CA ILE A 223 -18.56 9.25 -37.61
C ILE A 223 -19.32 8.45 -36.54
N LYS A 224 -18.70 8.15 -35.39
CA LYS A 224 -19.38 7.49 -34.27
C LYS A 224 -20.53 8.34 -33.75
N LYS A 225 -20.33 9.65 -33.59
CA LYS A 225 -21.37 10.58 -33.16
C LYS A 225 -22.54 10.65 -34.16
N LEU A 226 -22.26 10.63 -35.46
CA LEU A 226 -23.30 10.56 -36.50
C LEU A 226 -24.08 9.25 -36.42
N TYR A 227 -23.40 8.12 -36.20
CA TYR A 227 -24.03 6.82 -35.98
C TYR A 227 -24.91 6.79 -34.72
N ASP A 228 -24.42 7.32 -33.60
CA ASP A 228 -25.14 7.32 -32.32
C ASP A 228 -26.39 8.20 -32.37
N ASN A 229 -26.32 9.35 -33.06
CA ASN A 229 -27.43 10.29 -33.21
C ASN A 229 -28.43 9.93 -34.33
N ALA A 230 -28.11 8.96 -35.19
CA ALA A 230 -29.00 8.52 -36.26
C ALA A 230 -30.32 7.97 -35.69
N THR A 231 -31.43 8.25 -36.36
CA THR A 231 -32.77 7.95 -35.84
C THR A 231 -33.07 6.46 -35.98
N GLU A 232 -33.36 5.77 -34.87
CA GLU A 232 -33.78 4.37 -34.91
C GLU A 232 -35.09 4.21 -35.67
N VAL A 233 -35.09 3.29 -36.64
CA VAL A 233 -36.29 2.92 -37.39
C VAL A 233 -37.03 1.85 -36.58
N SER A 234 -38.28 2.14 -36.19
CA SER A 234 -39.10 1.36 -35.25
C SER A 234 -39.54 -0.05 -35.73
N SER A 235 -38.77 -0.75 -36.58
CA SER A 235 -39.09 -2.15 -36.92
C SER A 235 -38.76 -3.07 -35.74
N LYS A 236 -39.76 -3.80 -35.23
CA LYS A 236 -39.66 -4.72 -34.09
C LYS A 236 -38.66 -5.88 -34.25
N ALA A 237 -38.05 -6.06 -35.41
CA ALA A 237 -37.10 -7.12 -35.69
C ALA A 237 -35.69 -6.56 -35.95
N LEU A 238 -34.68 -7.19 -35.36
CA LEU A 238 -33.29 -7.06 -35.78
C LEU A 238 -33.21 -7.57 -37.23
N MET A 239 -32.91 -6.69 -38.17
CA MET A 239 -32.77 -7.10 -39.57
C MET A 239 -31.43 -7.82 -39.77
N SER A 240 -31.30 -8.60 -40.84
CA SER A 240 -30.02 -9.09 -41.33
C SER A 240 -29.64 -8.29 -42.58
N PHE A 241 -28.39 -7.83 -42.68
CA PHE A 241 -27.90 -7.19 -43.90
C PHE A 241 -27.52 -8.25 -44.93
N ASP A 242 -28.16 -8.16 -46.09
CA ASP A 242 -27.88 -9.00 -47.24
C ASP A 242 -26.88 -8.25 -48.14
N GLU A 243 -25.61 -8.66 -48.10
CA GLU A 243 -24.53 -8.07 -48.90
C GLU A 243 -24.77 -8.23 -50.41
N GLU A 244 -25.53 -9.24 -50.84
CA GLU A 244 -25.84 -9.50 -52.26
C GLU A 244 -26.99 -8.62 -52.77
N LYS A 245 -27.79 -8.02 -51.87
CA LYS A 245 -28.95 -7.19 -52.22
C LYS A 245 -28.54 -5.82 -52.78
N TYR A 246 -27.39 -5.28 -52.39
CA TYR A 246 -27.01 -3.90 -52.68
C TYR A 246 -25.78 -3.81 -53.58
N ASP A 247 -25.92 -3.14 -54.73
CA ASP A 247 -24.82 -2.91 -55.66
C ASP A 247 -23.75 -1.93 -55.13
N LYS A 248 -24.05 -1.19 -54.05
CA LYS A 248 -23.15 -0.22 -53.43
C LYS A 248 -23.46 -0.01 -51.95
N TYR A 249 -22.43 -0.07 -51.11
CA TYR A 249 -22.48 0.31 -49.69
C TYR A 249 -21.08 0.59 -49.14
N PHE A 250 -21.01 1.24 -47.98
CA PHE A 250 -19.77 1.41 -47.22
C PHE A 250 -19.74 0.45 -46.04
N ILE A 251 -18.55 -0.07 -45.74
CA ILE A 251 -18.24 -0.79 -44.52
C ILE A 251 -17.38 0.13 -43.67
N ILE A 252 -17.87 0.49 -42.49
CA ILE A 252 -17.18 1.32 -41.52
C ILE A 252 -16.79 0.44 -40.35
N SER A 253 -15.49 0.25 -40.16
CA SER A 253 -14.95 -0.44 -38.99
C SER A 253 -14.51 0.62 -37.99
N PHE A 254 -15.24 0.73 -36.89
CA PHE A 254 -14.82 1.55 -35.76
C PHE A 254 -13.67 0.86 -35.03
N PRO A 255 -12.74 1.63 -34.44
CA PRO A 255 -11.76 1.03 -33.55
C PRO A 255 -12.45 0.51 -32.30
N LEU A 256 -11.94 -0.61 -31.77
CA LEU A 256 -12.36 -1.12 -30.48
C LEU A 256 -12.13 -0.01 -29.44
N THR A 257 -13.23 0.53 -28.92
CA THR A 257 -13.20 1.52 -27.84
C THR A 257 -13.36 0.86 -26.50
N THR A 258 -13.77 -0.39 -26.45
CA THR A 258 -13.87 -1.16 -25.21
C THR A 258 -13.31 -2.55 -25.42
N GLY A 259 -12.85 -3.15 -24.33
CA GLY A 259 -12.47 -4.55 -24.36
C GLY A 259 -12.34 -5.12 -22.96
N ILE A 260 -12.28 -6.44 -22.91
CA ILE A 260 -12.13 -7.20 -21.67
C ILE A 260 -10.94 -8.12 -21.85
N TYR A 261 -10.10 -8.16 -20.84
CA TYR A 261 -8.95 -9.04 -20.74
C TYR A 261 -9.08 -9.88 -19.47
N SER A 262 -8.80 -11.17 -19.60
CA SER A 262 -8.77 -12.12 -18.49
C SER A 262 -7.45 -12.90 -18.51
N GLY A 263 -6.69 -12.81 -17.42
CA GLY A 263 -5.50 -13.62 -17.16
C GLY A 263 -5.86 -14.84 -16.31
N TRP A 264 -5.49 -16.03 -16.78
CA TRP A 264 -5.76 -17.37 -16.21
C TRP A 264 -7.23 -17.81 -16.23
N ILE A 265 -7.64 -18.38 -17.37
CA ILE A 265 -8.82 -19.25 -17.45
C ILE A 265 -8.39 -20.60 -16.87
N ARG A 266 -8.84 -20.94 -15.66
CA ARG A 266 -8.99 -22.38 -15.31
C ARG A 266 -9.90 -22.96 -16.38
N ASP A 267 -9.42 -24.02 -17.04
CA ASP A 267 -10.17 -24.83 -18.00
C ASP A 267 -11.67 -24.84 -17.68
N ASP A 268 -12.47 -24.67 -18.73
CA ASP A 268 -13.91 -25.02 -18.83
C ASP A 268 -14.95 -23.91 -18.86
N LYS A 269 -14.60 -22.65 -19.07
CA LYS A 269 -15.52 -21.69 -19.71
C LYS A 269 -14.76 -20.77 -20.66
N GLU A 270 -14.50 -21.26 -21.87
CA GLU A 270 -14.63 -20.41 -23.05
C GLU A 270 -16.00 -19.75 -22.93
N SER A 271 -16.01 -18.52 -22.40
CA SER A 271 -17.07 -17.61 -22.76
C SER A 271 -16.85 -17.42 -24.25
N GLN A 272 -17.56 -18.19 -25.09
CA GLN A 272 -17.81 -17.82 -26.47
C GLN A 272 -18.53 -16.46 -26.40
N LYS A 273 -17.76 -15.39 -26.16
CA LYS A 273 -18.22 -14.06 -26.48
C LYS A 273 -18.26 -14.07 -27.99
N GLU A 274 -19.48 -13.99 -28.51
CA GLU A 274 -19.73 -13.63 -29.90
C GLU A 274 -18.65 -12.63 -30.30
N VAL A 275 -17.88 -12.93 -31.33
CA VAL A 275 -17.05 -11.94 -31.99
C VAL A 275 -18.05 -10.90 -32.46
N ILE A 276 -18.25 -9.85 -31.66
CA ILE A 276 -19.18 -8.78 -32.00
C ILE A 276 -18.61 -8.20 -33.27
N ASP A 277 -19.29 -8.43 -34.38
CA ASP A 277 -18.96 -7.78 -35.64
C ASP A 277 -19.22 -6.29 -35.45
N GLU A 278 -18.15 -5.54 -35.18
CA GLU A 278 -18.23 -4.10 -34.95
C GLU A 278 -18.41 -3.31 -36.24
N ARG A 279 -18.39 -3.98 -37.40
CA ARG A 279 -18.60 -3.34 -38.69
C ARG A 279 -20.00 -2.74 -38.77
N VAL A 280 -20.05 -1.51 -39.22
CA VAL A 280 -21.27 -0.79 -39.54
C VAL A 280 -21.38 -0.65 -41.04
N PHE A 281 -22.46 -1.17 -41.60
CA PHE A 281 -22.78 -1.05 -43.01
C PHE A 281 -23.60 0.22 -43.22
N LEU A 282 -23.17 1.07 -44.15
CA LEU A 282 -23.87 2.29 -44.55
C LEU A 282 -24.30 2.15 -46.00
N TYR A 283 -25.60 2.06 -46.24
CA TYR A 283 -26.17 1.77 -47.56
C TYR A 283 -27.37 2.69 -47.87
N GLN A 284 -27.79 2.67 -49.14
CA GLN A 284 -28.93 3.45 -49.61
C GLN A 284 -30.06 2.53 -50.05
N GLU A 285 -31.28 2.84 -49.63
CA GLU A 285 -32.51 2.14 -50.01
C GLU A 285 -33.65 3.16 -50.14
N ASP A 286 -34.42 3.09 -51.24
CA ASP A 286 -35.53 4.02 -51.54
C ASP A 286 -35.17 5.52 -51.44
N GLY A 287 -33.96 5.87 -51.85
CA GLY A 287 -33.47 7.26 -51.81
C GLY A 287 -33.13 7.77 -50.41
N GLN A 288 -33.08 6.89 -49.40
CA GLN A 288 -32.70 7.22 -48.02
C GLN A 288 -31.49 6.39 -47.60
N TYR A 289 -30.73 6.89 -46.63
CA TYR A 289 -29.51 6.24 -46.15
C TYR A 289 -29.72 5.61 -44.78
N TYR A 290 -29.08 4.47 -44.57
CA TYR A 290 -29.23 3.68 -43.35
C TYR A 290 -27.89 3.14 -42.85
N PHE A 291 -27.72 3.18 -41.54
CA PHE A 291 -26.72 2.41 -40.83
C PHE A 291 -27.32 1.09 -40.35
N TYR A 292 -26.56 0.03 -40.58
CA TYR A 292 -26.82 -1.30 -40.08
C TYR A 292 -25.62 -1.82 -39.29
N LYS A 293 -25.88 -2.37 -38.10
CA LYS A 293 -24.90 -3.12 -37.31
C LYS A 293 -25.57 -4.42 -36.86
N GLN A 294 -24.84 -5.53 -36.96
CA GLN A 294 -25.36 -6.83 -36.55
C GLN A 294 -25.84 -6.78 -35.09
N GLY A 295 -27.06 -7.28 -34.85
CA GLY A 295 -27.65 -7.29 -33.51
C GLY A 295 -28.19 -5.94 -33.01
N GLN A 296 -28.24 -4.89 -33.85
CA GLN A 296 -28.83 -3.59 -33.51
C GLN A 296 -30.00 -3.22 -34.43
N HIS A 297 -30.86 -2.29 -33.97
CA HIS A 297 -31.91 -1.71 -34.80
C HIS A 297 -31.30 -0.91 -35.97
N LEU A 298 -32.00 -0.93 -37.11
CA LEU A 298 -31.63 -0.11 -38.25
C LEU A 298 -31.75 1.36 -37.88
N LYS A 299 -30.74 2.16 -38.23
CA LYS A 299 -30.76 3.62 -38.00
C LYS A 299 -30.80 4.37 -39.32
N LYS A 300 -31.66 5.36 -39.41
CA LYS A 300 -31.76 6.28 -40.54
C LYS A 300 -30.87 7.50 -40.31
N ILE A 301 -30.03 7.83 -41.29
CA ILE A 301 -29.17 9.03 -41.27
C ILE A 301 -29.80 10.14 -42.12
N SER A 302 -29.62 11.40 -41.69
CA SER A 302 -30.08 12.56 -42.45
C SER A 302 -29.20 12.80 -43.70
N GLU A 303 -29.72 13.53 -44.68
CA GLU A 303 -28.95 13.86 -45.89
C GLU A 303 -27.75 14.76 -45.57
N ASP A 304 -27.89 15.70 -44.62
CA ASP A 304 -26.81 16.59 -44.17
C ASP A 304 -25.67 15.81 -43.48
N ASP A 305 -26.02 14.86 -42.62
CA ASP A 305 -25.04 13.99 -41.94
C ASP A 305 -24.35 13.05 -42.94
N MET A 306 -25.08 12.55 -43.94
CA MET A 306 -24.50 11.75 -45.02
C MET A 306 -23.51 12.57 -45.86
N ASN A 307 -23.87 13.81 -46.21
CA ASN A 307 -22.96 14.71 -46.93
C ASN A 307 -21.68 14.97 -46.12
N THR A 308 -21.79 15.10 -44.81
CA THR A 308 -20.63 15.24 -43.91
C THR A 308 -19.69 14.03 -43.99
N ILE A 309 -20.22 12.80 -44.01
CA ILE A 309 -19.42 11.57 -44.17
C ILE A 309 -18.77 11.52 -45.55
N LEU A 310 -19.52 11.82 -46.62
CA LEU A 310 -18.98 11.79 -47.99
C LEU A 310 -17.85 12.82 -48.17
N ASP A 311 -18.02 14.02 -47.63
CA ASP A 311 -16.99 15.04 -47.71
C ASP A 311 -15.75 14.65 -46.91
N TYR A 312 -15.91 14.08 -45.72
CA TYR A 312 -14.80 13.48 -44.97
C TYR A 312 -14.04 12.45 -45.82
N ILE A 313 -14.76 11.48 -46.40
CA ILE A 313 -14.16 10.44 -47.26
C ILE A 313 -13.41 11.07 -48.44
N LYS A 314 -14.00 12.06 -49.13
CA LYS A 314 -13.33 12.78 -50.23
C LYS A 314 -12.04 13.45 -49.77
N THR A 315 -12.04 14.11 -48.61
CA THR A 315 -10.82 14.78 -48.10
C THR A 315 -9.69 13.80 -47.79
N LYS A 316 -10.01 12.57 -47.38
CA LYS A 316 -9.01 11.54 -47.04
C LYS A 316 -8.56 10.71 -48.23
N LYS A 317 -9.41 10.54 -49.25
CA LYS A 317 -9.07 9.82 -50.50
C LYS A 317 -7.99 10.53 -51.35
N ILE A 318 -7.67 11.80 -51.05
CA ILE A 318 -6.71 12.63 -51.79
C ILE A 318 -5.30 12.60 -51.16
N SER A 319 -5.08 11.96 -50.01
CA SER A 319 -3.77 11.89 -49.33
C SER A 319 -2.94 10.66 -49.71
#